data_AF-A0A418E7I9-F1
#
_entry.id   AF-A0A418E7I9-F1
#
_cell.length_a   1.000
_cell.length_b   1.000
_cell.length_c   1.000
_cell.angle_alpha   90.00
_cell.angle_beta   90.00
_cell.angle_gamma   90.00
#
_symmetry.space_group_name_H-M   'P 1'
#
loop_
_entity.id
_entity.type
_entity.pdbx_description
1 polymer ?
#
loop_
_entity_poly.entity_id
_entity_poly.type
_entity_poly.pdbx_seq_one_letter_code
_entity_poly.pdbx_strand_id
1 'polypeptide(L)'
;MRIVLSFVLSSAVQAAVSCGFDTFNYTETTIDKLQDAIKFIGEVLTGANHAQHYLDVIDQLNHNGPQLNAVIETSPTALSQAIAQDRNGTRSGLLHGIPILIKDNIATTGDGLTACAGSFAMEGNIAPRDAFLVQKLRAAGAIVLGHANMVEWANWRTLSKSVDWRYHPPLLTMFHTNSPRSARGGITKNPYVLTARTSGSSSGSGSTVAANMIPVAIGTETGLW
;
A
#
# COMPACT_ATOMS: atom_id res chain seq x y z
N MET A 1 22.98 -15.31 36.11
CA MET A 1 23.57 -13.96 35.94
C MET A 1 23.25 -13.50 34.52
N ARG A 2 22.21 -12.68 34.34
CA ARG A 2 21.78 -12.18 33.01
C ARG A 2 22.37 -10.78 32.83
N ILE A 3 23.27 -10.62 31.87
CA ILE A 3 23.77 -9.32 31.44
C ILE A 3 22.75 -8.78 30.44
N VAL A 4 22.03 -7.71 30.84
CA VAL A 4 21.18 -6.92 29.95
C VAL A 4 22.03 -5.76 29.44
N LEU A 5 22.39 -5.77 28.16
CA LEU A 5 23.02 -4.63 27.50
C LEU A 5 21.92 -3.63 27.12
N SER A 6 21.70 -2.62 27.95
CA SER A 6 20.88 -1.46 27.58
C SER A 6 21.74 -0.46 26.82
N PHE A 7 21.50 -0.31 25.52
CA PHE A 7 22.04 0.82 24.76
C PHE A 7 21.22 2.06 25.11
N VAL A 8 21.82 2.99 25.85
CA VAL A 8 21.27 4.33 26.07
C VAL A 8 21.55 5.15 24.83
N LEU A 9 20.56 5.26 23.94
CA LEU A 9 20.53 6.34 22.96
C LEU A 9 20.26 7.65 23.71
N SER A 10 21.12 8.65 23.48
CA SER A 10 21.04 9.98 24.11
C SER A 10 19.66 10.61 23.91
N SER A 11 19.10 11.20 24.97
CA SER A 11 17.80 11.89 24.96
C SER A 11 17.72 13.04 23.96
N ALA A 12 18.86 13.63 23.59
CA ALA A 12 18.95 14.66 22.56
C ALA A 12 18.68 14.11 21.14
N VAL A 13 19.09 12.86 20.87
CA VAL A 13 18.80 12.18 19.59
C VAL A 13 17.31 11.85 19.51
N GLN A 14 16.71 11.38 20.61
CA GLN A 14 15.27 11.10 20.67
C GLN A 14 14.42 12.36 20.45
N ALA A 15 14.83 13.50 21.05
CA ALA A 15 14.14 14.78 20.90
C ALA A 15 14.32 15.40 19.50
N ALA A 16 15.49 15.26 18.88
CA ALA A 16 15.72 15.70 17.50
C ALA A 16 14.93 14.86 16.49
N VAL A 17 14.83 13.54 16.71
CA VAL A 17 14.03 12.62 15.89
C VAL A 17 12.53 12.92 16.02
N SER A 18 12.02 13.27 17.21
CA SER A 18 10.61 13.67 17.36
C SER A 18 10.32 15.05 16.76
N CYS A 19 11.25 16.01 16.87
CA CYS A 19 11.10 17.36 16.33
C CYS A 19 11.14 17.40 14.78
N GLY A 20 11.89 16.48 14.16
CA GLY A 20 12.00 16.38 12.71
C GLY A 20 10.80 15.73 12.01
N PHE A 21 10.12 14.80 12.69
CA PHE A 21 8.97 14.09 12.13
C PHE A 21 7.71 14.97 12.07
N ASP A 22 7.50 15.82 13.07
CA ASP A 22 6.30 16.68 13.20
C ASP A 22 6.32 17.92 12.28
N THR A 23 7.42 18.21 11.59
CA THR A 23 7.56 19.43 10.76
C THR A 23 7.48 19.20 9.26
N PHE A 24 7.70 17.97 8.78
CA PHE A 24 7.58 17.68 7.36
C PHE A 24 6.13 17.41 6.98
N ASN A 25 5.61 18.22 6.06
CA ASN A 25 4.27 18.02 5.54
C ASN A 25 4.26 16.86 4.54
N TYR A 26 3.60 15.76 4.87
CA TYR A 26 3.38 14.62 3.96
C TYR A 26 2.13 14.76 3.08
N THR A 27 1.23 15.68 3.41
CA THR A 27 -0.05 15.87 2.71
C THR A 27 0.19 16.53 1.35
N GLU A 28 -0.29 15.88 0.28
CA GLU A 28 -0.10 16.31 -1.12
C GLU A 28 1.39 16.45 -1.51
N THR A 29 2.27 15.71 -0.83
CA THR A 29 3.71 15.75 -1.08
C THR A 29 4.07 14.78 -2.20
N THR A 30 4.79 15.30 -3.18
CA THR A 30 5.21 14.57 -4.37
C THR A 30 6.44 13.71 -4.12
N ILE A 31 6.67 12.70 -4.96
CA ILE A 31 7.80 11.76 -4.82
C ILE A 31 9.15 12.48 -4.83
N ASP A 32 9.32 13.51 -5.67
CA ASP A 32 10.54 14.33 -5.73
C ASP A 32 10.81 15.05 -4.41
N LYS A 33 9.77 15.55 -3.72
CA LYS A 33 9.92 16.19 -2.40
C LYS A 33 10.27 15.19 -1.31
N LEU A 34 9.73 13.96 -1.36
CA LEU A 34 10.13 12.88 -0.46
C LEU A 34 11.59 12.49 -0.70
N GLN A 35 12.01 12.35 -1.96
CA GLN A 35 13.40 12.13 -2.33
C GLN A 35 14.32 13.25 -1.84
N ASP A 36 13.93 14.51 -2.04
CA ASP A 36 14.67 15.67 -1.57
C ASP A 36 14.79 15.69 -0.04
N ALA A 37 13.75 15.28 0.69
CA ALA A 37 13.82 15.13 2.14
C ALA A 37 14.89 14.11 2.54
N ILE A 38 14.89 12.91 1.93
CA ILE A 38 15.93 11.89 2.18
C ILE A 38 17.31 12.41 1.79
N LYS A 39 17.42 13.16 0.69
CA LYS A 39 18.70 13.63 0.17
C LYS A 39 19.32 14.74 1.01
N PHE A 40 18.55 15.77 1.37
CA PHE A 40 19.06 17.00 1.96
C PHE A 40 18.96 17.04 3.49
N ILE A 41 18.00 16.31 4.08
CA ILE A 41 17.80 16.22 5.53
C ILE A 41 17.76 14.77 6.02
N GLY A 42 18.42 13.86 5.30
CA GLY A 42 18.41 12.42 5.59
C GLY A 42 19.14 11.96 6.86
N GLU A 43 19.59 12.90 7.70
CA GLU A 43 19.95 12.60 9.10
C GLU A 43 18.72 12.63 10.02
N VAL A 44 17.61 13.21 9.53
CA VAL A 44 16.36 13.45 10.25
C VAL A 44 15.17 12.73 9.59
N LEU A 45 15.13 12.66 8.25
CA LEU A 45 14.08 11.96 7.49
C LEU A 45 14.65 10.95 6.51
N THR A 46 14.42 9.67 6.81
CA THR A 46 14.90 8.53 6.04
C THR A 46 13.75 7.76 5.38
N GLY A 47 14.06 6.74 4.58
CA GLY A 47 13.04 5.85 4.01
C GLY A 47 12.23 5.14 5.10
N ALA A 48 12.86 4.76 6.21
CA ALA A 48 12.16 4.22 7.38
C ALA A 48 11.21 5.23 8.02
N ASN A 49 11.55 6.52 8.06
CA ASN A 49 10.63 7.55 8.56
C ASN A 49 9.41 7.69 7.64
N HIS A 50 9.61 7.72 6.31
CA HIS A 50 8.49 7.72 5.37
C HIS A 50 7.62 6.46 5.53
N ALA A 51 8.23 5.28 5.62
CA ALA A 51 7.52 4.03 5.81
C ALA A 51 6.68 4.03 7.10
N GLN A 52 7.25 4.46 8.22
CA GLN A 52 6.52 4.57 9.49
C GLN A 52 5.35 5.55 9.37
N HIS A 53 5.57 6.73 8.81
CA HIS A 53 4.53 7.74 8.63
C HIS A 53 3.32 7.17 7.87
N TYR A 54 3.55 6.57 6.70
CA TYR A 54 2.45 6.06 5.89
C TYR A 54 1.81 4.80 6.50
N LEU A 55 2.54 3.97 7.26
CA LEU A 55 1.93 2.89 8.05
C LEU A 55 0.97 3.45 9.11
N ASP A 56 1.35 4.52 9.80
CA ASP A 56 0.50 5.18 10.82
C ASP A 56 -0.75 5.79 10.18
N VAL A 57 -0.60 6.48 9.03
CA VAL A 57 -1.74 7.04 8.28
C VAL A 57 -2.65 5.92 7.76
N ILE A 58 -2.08 4.81 7.27
CA ILE A 58 -2.86 3.63 6.87
C ILE A 58 -3.67 3.11 8.05
N ASP A 59 -3.08 2.91 9.22
CA ASP A 59 -3.80 2.43 10.41
C ASP A 59 -4.96 3.37 10.80
N GLN A 60 -4.68 4.68 10.83
CA GLN A 60 -5.66 5.71 11.16
C GLN A 60 -6.83 5.75 10.17
N LEU A 61 -6.60 5.69 8.86
CA LEU A 61 -7.66 5.89 7.86
C LEU A 61 -8.31 4.58 7.40
N ASN A 62 -7.56 3.48 7.39
CA ASN A 62 -8.04 2.20 6.88
C ASN A 62 -8.93 1.46 7.87
N HIS A 63 -8.62 1.51 9.18
CA HIS A 63 -9.30 0.72 10.22
C HIS A 63 -9.90 1.55 11.34
N ASN A 64 -9.19 2.57 11.84
CA ASN A 64 -9.59 3.26 13.08
C ASN A 64 -10.51 4.47 12.86
N GLY A 65 -10.39 5.16 11.74
CA GLY A 65 -11.16 6.37 11.42
C GLY A 65 -12.30 6.10 10.43
N PRO A 66 -12.31 6.70 9.22
CA PRO A 66 -13.39 6.54 8.24
C PRO A 66 -13.56 5.10 7.72
N GLN A 67 -12.64 4.19 8.07
CA GLN A 67 -12.64 2.79 7.67
C GLN A 67 -12.71 2.65 6.16
N LEU A 68 -11.70 3.20 5.47
CA LEU A 68 -11.67 3.21 4.02
C LEU A 68 -11.56 1.80 3.42
N ASN A 69 -11.04 0.81 4.16
CA ASN A 69 -10.82 -0.56 3.68
C ASN A 69 -10.15 -0.61 2.29
N ALA A 70 -9.19 0.29 2.09
CA ALA A 70 -8.45 0.50 0.85
C ALA A 70 -7.12 -0.27 0.84
N VAL A 71 -6.60 -0.64 2.02
CA VAL A 71 -5.47 -1.58 2.20
C VAL A 71 -6.03 -2.90 2.71
N ILE A 72 -5.67 -4.01 2.06
CA ILE A 72 -6.17 -5.35 2.42
C ILE A 72 -5.26 -6.04 3.45
N GLU A 73 -3.96 -5.76 3.40
CA GLU A 73 -2.95 -6.22 4.36
C GLU A 73 -1.70 -5.35 4.26
N THR A 74 -0.99 -5.20 5.38
CA THR A 74 0.32 -4.53 5.47
C THR A 74 1.43 -5.57 5.63
N SER A 75 2.61 -5.26 5.11
CA SER A 75 3.77 -6.16 5.21
C SER A 75 4.37 -6.08 6.61
N PRO A 76 4.47 -7.21 7.36
CA PRO A 76 5.12 -7.24 8.66
C PRO A 76 6.63 -6.90 8.59
N THR A 77 7.23 -6.92 7.40
CA THR A 77 8.67 -6.66 7.21
C THR A 77 8.97 -5.30 6.56
N ALA A 78 7.95 -4.51 6.19
CA ALA A 78 8.15 -3.26 5.47
C ALA A 78 9.10 -2.29 6.20
N LEU A 79 8.86 -2.07 7.50
CA LEU A 79 9.67 -1.15 8.30
C LEU A 79 11.11 -1.67 8.48
N SER A 80 11.30 -2.97 8.70
CA SER A 80 12.64 -3.54 8.86
C SER A 80 13.44 -3.52 7.55
N GLN A 81 12.78 -3.70 6.40
CA GLN A 81 13.36 -3.51 5.07
C GLN A 81 13.79 -2.06 4.86
N ALA A 82 12.94 -1.09 5.24
CA ALA A 82 13.27 0.33 5.14
C ALA A 82 14.49 0.71 6.00
N ILE A 83 14.53 0.25 7.25
CA ILE A 83 15.67 0.46 8.16
C ILE A 83 16.96 -0.15 7.59
N ALA A 84 16.87 -1.35 7.00
CA ALA A 84 18.02 -1.98 6.37
C ALA A 84 18.51 -1.20 5.16
N GLN A 85 17.60 -0.69 4.33
CA GLN A 85 17.91 0.15 3.19
C GLN A 85 18.62 1.45 3.60
N ASP A 86 18.15 2.12 4.65
CA ASP A 86 18.77 3.32 5.19
C ASP A 86 20.22 3.07 5.68
N ARG A 87 20.44 1.92 6.34
CA ARG A 87 21.77 1.53 6.88
C ARG A 87 22.79 1.16 5.81
N ASN A 88 22.33 0.65 4.67
CA ASN A 88 23.23 0.24 3.57
C ASN A 88 23.94 1.45 2.94
N GLY A 89 23.55 2.69 3.27
CA GLY A 89 24.23 3.94 2.85
C GLY A 89 24.13 4.26 1.36
N THR A 90 23.66 3.32 0.54
CA THR A 90 23.51 3.48 -0.91
C THR A 90 22.13 4.03 -1.20
N ARG A 91 22.04 5.37 -1.23
CA ARG A 91 20.83 6.11 -1.65
C ARG A 91 20.73 6.19 -3.17
N SER A 92 20.59 5.03 -3.82
CA SER A 92 20.54 4.95 -5.29
C SER A 92 19.17 4.50 -5.79
N GLY A 93 18.66 5.19 -6.80
CA GLY A 93 17.42 4.85 -7.50
C GLY A 93 16.34 5.92 -7.34
N LEU A 94 15.52 6.11 -8.39
CA LEU A 94 14.47 7.14 -8.41
C LEU A 94 13.37 6.93 -7.36
N LEU A 95 13.29 5.74 -6.75
CA LEU A 95 12.30 5.37 -5.75
C LEU A 95 12.93 4.97 -4.41
N HIS A 96 14.21 5.27 -4.19
CA HIS A 96 14.90 4.90 -2.95
C HIS A 96 14.17 5.43 -1.71
N GLY A 97 13.72 4.54 -0.83
CA GLY A 97 13.01 4.93 0.39
C GLY A 97 11.56 5.40 0.16
N ILE A 98 11.02 5.29 -1.06
CA ILE A 98 9.63 5.67 -1.36
C ILE A 98 8.69 4.52 -1.00
N PRO A 99 7.73 4.73 -0.09
CA PRO A 99 6.74 3.72 0.25
C PRO A 99 5.70 3.58 -0.86
N ILE A 100 5.34 2.34 -1.19
CA ILE A 100 4.35 2.02 -2.23
C ILE A 100 3.37 0.95 -1.75
N LEU A 101 2.18 0.94 -2.37
CA LEU A 101 1.22 -0.17 -2.27
C LEU A 101 1.08 -0.88 -3.61
N ILE A 102 0.93 -2.19 -3.56
CA ILE A 102 0.75 -3.06 -4.73
C ILE A 102 -0.67 -3.62 -4.73
N LYS A 103 -1.41 -3.56 -5.83
CA LYS A 103 -2.75 -4.17 -5.89
C LYS A 103 -2.68 -5.68 -5.63
N ASP A 104 -3.63 -6.22 -4.87
CA ASP A 104 -3.66 -7.60 -4.36
C ASP A 104 -3.68 -8.73 -5.42
N ASN A 105 -3.76 -8.39 -6.72
CA ASN A 105 -3.60 -9.35 -7.83
C ASN A 105 -2.20 -9.37 -8.46
N ILE A 106 -1.21 -8.70 -7.85
CA ILE A 106 0.18 -8.66 -8.30
C ILE A 106 1.04 -9.40 -7.27
N ALA A 107 1.83 -10.36 -7.74
CA ALA A 107 2.68 -11.18 -6.88
C ALA A 107 3.81 -10.39 -6.21
N THR A 108 3.95 -10.56 -4.90
CA THR A 108 5.06 -10.09 -4.06
C THR A 108 5.62 -11.28 -3.26
N THR A 109 6.92 -11.30 -3.00
CA THR A 109 7.58 -12.37 -2.24
C THR A 109 8.51 -11.81 -1.18
N GLY A 110 8.75 -12.58 -0.12
CA GLY A 110 9.66 -12.20 0.96
C GLY A 110 9.11 -11.19 1.98
N ASP A 111 7.86 -10.74 1.80
CA ASP A 111 7.23 -9.74 2.68
C ASP A 111 6.21 -10.31 3.66
N GLY A 112 5.91 -11.62 3.57
CA GLY A 112 4.82 -12.25 4.32
C GLY A 112 3.41 -11.92 3.80
N LEU A 113 3.31 -11.22 2.66
CA LEU A 113 2.05 -10.88 2.00
C LEU A 113 1.49 -12.04 1.19
N THR A 114 0.17 -12.07 1.03
CA THR A 114 -0.56 -13.10 0.29
C THR A 114 -1.11 -12.52 -1.03
N ALA A 115 -0.91 -13.22 -2.15
CA ALA A 115 -1.43 -12.77 -3.44
C ALA A 115 -2.83 -13.36 -3.67
N CYS A 116 -3.88 -12.63 -3.27
CA CYS A 116 -5.23 -13.20 -3.15
C CYS A 116 -6.26 -12.73 -4.19
N ALA A 117 -5.97 -11.68 -4.98
CA ALA A 117 -6.95 -11.03 -5.86
C ALA A 117 -8.28 -10.66 -5.17
N GLY A 118 -8.24 -10.37 -3.87
CA GLY A 118 -9.37 -10.07 -2.99
C GLY A 118 -10.15 -11.31 -2.49
N SER A 119 -9.71 -12.53 -2.83
CA SER A 119 -10.49 -13.74 -2.58
C SER A 119 -9.96 -14.56 -1.41
N PHE A 120 -10.85 -14.96 -0.49
CA PHE A 120 -10.51 -15.92 0.57
C PHE A 120 -10.10 -17.29 0.04
N ALA A 121 -10.48 -17.64 -1.20
CA ALA A 121 -10.05 -18.89 -1.83
C ALA A 121 -8.52 -18.97 -2.03
N MET A 122 -7.84 -17.83 -1.99
CA MET A 122 -6.39 -17.72 -2.16
C MET A 122 -5.68 -17.28 -0.87
N GLU A 123 -6.38 -17.19 0.28
CA GLU A 123 -5.76 -16.82 1.55
C GLU A 123 -4.57 -17.75 1.86
N GLY A 124 -3.43 -17.17 2.23
CA GLY A 124 -2.20 -17.93 2.46
C GLY A 124 -1.41 -18.30 1.19
N ASN A 125 -1.85 -17.88 0.01
CA ASN A 125 -1.09 -18.03 -1.23
C ASN A 125 0.11 -17.07 -1.25
N ILE A 126 1.26 -17.55 -0.81
CA ILE A 126 2.53 -16.81 -0.87
C ILE A 126 3.17 -17.03 -2.24
N ALA A 127 3.42 -15.95 -2.98
CA ALA A 127 4.02 -16.09 -4.30
C ALA A 127 5.49 -16.56 -4.20
N PRO A 128 5.93 -17.50 -5.04
CA PRO A 128 7.31 -18.01 -5.00
C PRO A 128 8.33 -16.99 -5.54
N ARG A 129 7.86 -15.93 -6.20
CA ARG A 129 8.68 -14.84 -6.74
C ARG A 129 7.84 -13.58 -6.90
N ASP A 130 8.51 -12.43 -6.81
CA ASP A 130 7.94 -11.15 -7.22
C ASP A 130 7.49 -11.18 -8.69
N ALA A 131 6.40 -10.48 -8.98
CA ALA A 131 6.09 -10.08 -10.35
C ALA A 131 7.23 -9.22 -10.92
N PHE A 132 7.45 -9.29 -12.24
CA PHE A 132 8.56 -8.60 -12.89
C PHE A 132 8.60 -7.08 -12.62
N LEU A 133 7.44 -6.42 -12.57
CA LEU A 133 7.37 -4.99 -12.23
C LEU A 133 7.78 -4.72 -10.78
N VAL A 134 7.44 -5.62 -9.84
CA VAL A 134 7.79 -5.47 -8.42
C VAL A 134 9.29 -5.60 -8.23
N GLN A 135 9.93 -6.55 -8.94
CA GLN A 135 11.40 -6.65 -8.97
C GLN A 135 12.05 -5.34 -9.41
N LYS A 136 11.51 -4.69 -10.46
CA LYS A 136 12.01 -3.40 -10.94
C LYS A 136 11.79 -2.27 -9.92
N LEU A 137 10.63 -2.21 -9.28
CA LEU A 137 10.33 -1.21 -8.25
C LEU A 137 11.27 -1.35 -7.06
N ARG A 138 11.49 -2.59 -6.58
CA ARG A 138 12.45 -2.88 -5.51
C ARG A 138 13.89 -2.56 -5.90
N ALA A 139 14.29 -2.90 -7.12
CA ALA A 139 15.62 -2.54 -7.65
C ALA A 139 15.81 -1.02 -7.76
N ALA A 140 14.73 -0.27 -8.02
CA ALA A 140 14.73 1.20 -7.97
C ALA A 140 14.67 1.78 -6.54
N GLY A 141 14.58 0.91 -5.52
CA GLY A 141 14.64 1.25 -4.11
C GLY A 141 13.29 1.48 -3.42
N ALA A 142 12.16 1.16 -4.05
CA ALA A 142 10.85 1.31 -3.43
C ALA A 142 10.64 0.35 -2.25
N ILE A 143 9.88 0.78 -1.24
CA ILE A 143 9.50 -0.01 -0.06
C ILE A 143 8.03 -0.42 -0.21
N VAL A 144 7.76 -1.72 -0.33
CA VAL A 144 6.37 -2.23 -0.41
C VAL A 144 5.79 -2.27 1.00
N LEU A 145 4.80 -1.41 1.29
CA LEU A 145 4.14 -1.38 2.60
C LEU A 145 3.06 -2.44 2.75
N GLY A 146 2.57 -3.01 1.66
CA GLY A 146 1.45 -3.94 1.69
C GLY A 146 0.69 -4.03 0.37
N HIS A 147 -0.47 -4.66 0.45
CA HIS A 147 -1.39 -4.80 -0.66
C HIS A 147 -2.57 -3.85 -0.57
N ALA A 148 -2.83 -3.14 -1.66
CA ALA A 148 -4.05 -2.37 -1.84
C ALA A 148 -5.23 -3.30 -2.17
N ASN A 149 -6.38 -3.04 -1.55
CA ASN A 149 -7.61 -3.77 -1.81
C ASN A 149 -8.08 -3.55 -3.27
N MET A 150 -8.96 -4.42 -3.74
CA MET A 150 -9.46 -4.39 -5.11
C MET A 150 -10.86 -4.97 -5.19
N VAL A 151 -11.52 -4.76 -6.33
CA VAL A 151 -12.72 -5.53 -6.67
C VAL A 151 -12.30 -6.96 -6.99
N GLU A 152 -12.90 -7.93 -6.31
CA GLU A 152 -12.47 -9.33 -6.35
C GLU A 152 -12.33 -9.85 -7.79
N TRP A 153 -11.28 -10.63 -8.05
CA TRP A 153 -10.98 -11.17 -9.39
C TRP A 153 -10.95 -10.10 -10.48
N ALA A 154 -10.45 -8.91 -10.12
CA ALA A 154 -10.35 -7.76 -11.01
C ALA A 154 -11.69 -7.36 -11.66
N ASN A 155 -12.80 -7.50 -10.93
CA ASN A 155 -14.17 -7.29 -11.41
C ASN A 155 -14.63 -8.30 -12.49
N TRP A 156 -13.96 -9.46 -12.59
CA TRP A 156 -14.32 -10.54 -13.51
C TRP A 156 -15.08 -11.68 -12.81
N ARG A 157 -15.91 -11.32 -11.81
CA ARG A 157 -16.76 -12.24 -11.06
C ARG A 157 -18.07 -11.55 -10.70
N THR A 158 -19.18 -12.28 -10.72
CA THR A 158 -20.49 -11.78 -10.25
C THR A 158 -21.03 -12.64 -9.09
N LEU A 159 -21.75 -11.98 -8.18
CA LEU A 159 -22.52 -12.60 -7.11
C LEU A 159 -24.02 -12.67 -7.45
N SER A 160 -24.43 -12.18 -8.63
CA SER A 160 -25.82 -12.27 -9.07
C SER A 160 -26.17 -13.71 -9.42
N LYS A 161 -27.27 -14.23 -8.85
CA LYS A 161 -27.82 -15.56 -9.19
C LYS A 161 -28.34 -15.64 -10.63
N SER A 162 -28.56 -14.50 -11.28
CA SER A 162 -29.02 -14.40 -12.66
C SER A 162 -27.89 -13.88 -13.53
N VAL A 163 -27.05 -14.80 -14.01
CA VAL A 163 -26.17 -14.58 -15.16
C VAL A 163 -26.73 -15.41 -16.31
N ASP A 164 -27.88 -15.01 -16.84
CA ASP A 164 -28.20 -15.49 -18.18
C ASP A 164 -27.34 -14.70 -19.17
N TRP A 165 -26.24 -15.33 -19.57
CA TRP A 165 -25.29 -14.81 -20.56
C TRP A 165 -25.96 -14.46 -21.91
N ARG A 166 -27.17 -14.98 -22.17
CA ARG A 166 -27.95 -14.66 -23.39
C ARG A 166 -28.69 -13.33 -23.30
N TYR A 167 -28.96 -12.82 -22.10
CA TYR A 167 -29.72 -11.57 -21.89
C TYR A 167 -28.91 -10.45 -21.23
N HIS A 168 -27.70 -10.73 -20.75
CA HIS A 168 -26.76 -9.72 -20.28
C HIS A 168 -25.55 -9.67 -21.24
N PRO A 169 -25.48 -8.70 -22.18
CA PRO A 169 -24.25 -8.51 -22.95
C PRO A 169 -23.09 -8.30 -21.95
N PRO A 170 -21.90 -8.85 -22.23
CA PRO A 170 -20.78 -8.87 -21.27
C PRO A 170 -20.42 -7.48 -20.71
N LEU A 171 -20.69 -6.43 -21.49
CA LEU A 171 -20.59 -5.03 -21.08
C LEU A 171 -21.50 -4.68 -19.89
N LEU A 172 -22.78 -5.04 -19.89
CA LEU A 172 -23.68 -4.68 -18.78
C LEU A 172 -23.32 -5.45 -17.51
N THR A 173 -23.00 -6.74 -17.59
CA THR A 173 -22.76 -7.57 -16.39
C THR A 173 -21.54 -7.13 -15.58
N MET A 174 -20.51 -6.57 -16.23
CA MET A 174 -19.33 -5.99 -15.56
C MET A 174 -19.66 -4.72 -14.74
N PHE A 175 -20.72 -3.98 -15.07
CA PHE A 175 -21.13 -2.78 -14.33
C PHE A 175 -22.15 -3.06 -13.21
N HIS A 176 -22.67 -4.30 -13.10
CA HIS A 176 -23.74 -4.66 -12.16
C HIS A 176 -23.25 -5.27 -10.83
N THR A 177 -21.95 -5.45 -10.63
CA THR A 177 -21.36 -5.69 -9.30
C THR A 177 -21.39 -4.38 -8.51
N ASN A 178 -22.55 -4.09 -7.91
CA ASN A 178 -22.95 -2.80 -7.34
C ASN A 178 -22.09 -2.24 -6.18
N SER A 179 -20.95 -2.82 -5.83
CA SER A 179 -19.97 -2.16 -4.95
C SER A 179 -18.56 -2.68 -5.18
N PRO A 180 -17.54 -1.81 -5.09
CA PRO A 180 -16.14 -2.17 -5.20
C PRO A 180 -15.71 -2.96 -3.97
N ARG A 181 -15.94 -4.27 -4.03
CA ARG A 181 -15.84 -5.18 -2.89
C ARG A 181 -14.99 -6.38 -3.20
N SER A 182 -14.32 -6.87 -2.18
CA SER A 182 -13.72 -8.19 -2.14
C SER A 182 -14.21 -8.95 -0.92
N ALA A 183 -14.23 -10.29 -1.00
CA ALA A 183 -14.61 -11.10 0.14
C ALA A 183 -13.61 -10.90 1.30
N ARG A 184 -12.32 -10.85 0.97
CA ARG A 184 -11.22 -10.73 1.93
C ARG A 184 -11.06 -9.31 2.50
N GLY A 185 -11.07 -8.29 1.65
CA GLY A 185 -10.82 -6.89 2.03
C GLY A 185 -12.07 -6.05 2.28
N GLY A 186 -13.28 -6.60 2.08
CA GLY A 186 -14.53 -5.86 2.26
C GLY A 186 -14.76 -4.80 1.18
N ILE A 187 -15.54 -3.76 1.52
CA ILE A 187 -15.91 -2.67 0.60
C ILE A 187 -14.93 -1.50 0.78
N THR A 188 -14.17 -1.18 -0.26
CA THR A 188 -13.35 0.05 -0.29
C THR A 188 -14.24 1.29 -0.45
N LYS A 189 -14.10 2.27 0.45
CA LYS A 189 -14.89 3.51 0.45
C LYS A 189 -14.21 4.64 -0.30
N ASN A 190 -14.99 5.55 -0.87
CA ASN A 190 -14.47 6.73 -1.56
C ASN A 190 -14.08 7.81 -0.54
N PRO A 191 -12.82 8.29 -0.53
CA PRO A 191 -12.35 9.20 0.52
C PRO A 191 -12.97 10.60 0.43
N TYR A 192 -13.53 10.99 -0.73
CA TYR A 192 -14.22 12.27 -0.88
C TYR A 192 -15.67 12.21 -0.38
N VAL A 193 -16.37 11.09 -0.62
CA VAL A 193 -17.76 10.86 -0.19
C VAL A 193 -17.90 9.39 0.19
N LEU A 194 -17.91 9.08 1.49
CA LEU A 194 -17.86 7.69 1.99
C LEU A 194 -19.01 6.78 1.52
N THR A 195 -20.13 7.36 1.11
CA THR A 195 -21.31 6.64 0.57
C THR A 195 -21.26 6.45 -0.94
N ALA A 196 -20.33 7.14 -1.64
CA ALA A 196 -20.11 6.99 -3.06
C ALA A 196 -19.23 5.77 -3.37
N ARG A 197 -19.33 5.29 -4.61
CA ARG A 197 -18.49 4.18 -5.11
C ARG A 197 -17.09 4.69 -5.45
N THR A 198 -16.08 3.81 -5.33
CA THR A 198 -14.69 4.07 -5.74
C THR A 198 -14.36 3.69 -7.18
N SER A 199 -15.33 3.19 -7.96
CA SER A 199 -15.08 2.50 -9.24
C SER A 199 -14.16 1.28 -9.03
N GLY A 200 -13.50 0.78 -10.08
CA GLY A 200 -12.66 -0.41 -9.97
C GLY A 200 -11.98 -0.81 -11.28
N SER A 201 -11.25 -1.93 -11.30
CA SER A 201 -11.07 -2.85 -10.17
C SER A 201 -9.98 -2.44 -9.17
N SER A 202 -9.19 -1.40 -9.47
CA SER A 202 -8.11 -0.87 -8.61
C SER A 202 -8.63 0.08 -7.52
N SER A 203 -9.71 -0.31 -6.84
CA SER A 203 -10.42 0.55 -5.86
C SER A 203 -9.53 0.99 -4.71
N GLY A 204 -8.79 0.06 -4.10
CA GLY A 204 -7.86 0.35 -3.01
C GLY A 204 -6.73 1.27 -3.47
N SER A 205 -6.05 0.93 -4.57
CA SER A 205 -4.92 1.72 -5.08
C SER A 205 -5.30 3.18 -5.34
N GLY A 206 -6.47 3.42 -5.95
CA GLY A 206 -6.97 4.78 -6.18
C GLY A 206 -7.36 5.49 -4.88
N SER A 207 -8.07 4.80 -3.99
CA SER A 207 -8.53 5.37 -2.72
C SER A 207 -7.37 5.71 -1.78
N THR A 208 -6.32 4.89 -1.70
CA THR A 208 -5.18 5.14 -0.80
C THR A 208 -4.37 6.35 -1.24
N VAL A 209 -4.15 6.53 -2.55
CA VAL A 209 -3.43 7.70 -3.08
C VAL A 209 -4.26 8.97 -2.86
N ALA A 210 -5.57 8.93 -3.20
CA ALA A 210 -6.46 10.08 -3.01
C ALA A 210 -6.64 10.50 -1.54
N ALA A 211 -6.42 9.59 -0.59
CA ALA A 211 -6.52 9.83 0.84
C ALA A 211 -5.17 10.17 1.51
N ASN A 212 -4.08 10.37 0.75
CA ASN A 212 -2.71 10.54 1.27
C ASN A 212 -2.22 9.38 2.17
N MET A 213 -2.79 8.17 2.03
CA MET A 213 -2.32 6.99 2.76
C MET A 213 -1.02 6.42 2.16
N ILE A 214 -0.71 6.77 0.92
CA ILE A 214 0.51 6.37 0.22
C ILE A 214 0.81 7.40 -0.89
N PRO A 215 2.07 7.72 -1.21
CA PRO A 215 2.38 8.67 -2.28
C PRO A 215 2.12 8.10 -3.67
N VAL A 216 2.21 6.78 -3.83
CA VAL A 216 1.94 6.09 -5.10
C VAL A 216 1.51 4.64 -4.85
N ALA A 217 0.64 4.13 -5.71
CA ALA A 217 0.20 2.74 -5.70
C ALA A 217 0.17 2.17 -7.11
N ILE A 218 0.35 0.87 -7.23
CA ILE A 218 0.25 0.15 -8.51
C ILE A 218 -1.17 -0.40 -8.66
N GLY A 219 -1.77 -0.19 -9.83
CA GLY A 219 -3.06 -0.74 -10.24
C GLY A 219 -2.93 -1.65 -11.46
N THR A 220 -4.03 -2.31 -11.83
CA THR A 220 -4.15 -3.11 -13.07
C THR A 220 -5.44 -2.77 -13.79
N GLU A 221 -5.40 -2.79 -15.12
CA GLU A 221 -6.52 -2.50 -16.01
C GLU A 221 -6.59 -3.55 -17.13
N THR A 222 -7.79 -4.03 -17.44
CA THR A 222 -8.06 -4.98 -18.53
C THR A 222 -8.79 -4.32 -19.70
N GLY A 223 -9.58 -3.28 -19.44
CA GLY A 223 -10.34 -2.50 -20.42
C GLY A 223 -11.81 -2.34 -20.05
N LEU A 224 -12.36 -1.16 -20.34
CA LEU A 224 -13.75 -0.76 -20.65
C LEU A 224 -13.88 0.75 -20.36
N TRP A 225 -13.34 1.57 -21.27
CA TRP A 225 -13.77 2.96 -21.46
C TRP A 225 -14.65 2.99 -22.71
#